data_AF-A0A9X2Q0Q2-F1
#
_entry.id   AF-A0A9X2Q0Q2-F1
#
_cell.length_a   1.000
_cell.length_b   1.000
_cell.length_c   1.000
_cell.angle_alpha   90.00
_cell.angle_beta   90.00
_cell.angle_gamma   90.00
#
_symmetry.space_group_name_H-M   'P 1'
#
loop_
_entity.id
_entity.type
_entity.pdbx_description
1 polymer ?
#
loop_
_entity_poly.entity_id
_entity_poly.type
_entity_poly.pdbx_seq_one_letter_code
_entity_poly.pdbx_strand_id
1 'polypeptide(L)'
;MAADLASSPTTDSPSVQHRLVFVLGLVGLWIVSVAPGARAQSSLPPDAPPALQQFDTAYSKHNIDLSTLMSGGPPKDGIPSVDDPAFVSVREASRWVAPEEPVILLEHKGTARAYPLQILTHHEIVNDRIAGTPVAVTFCPLC
;
A
#
# COMPACT_ATOMS: atom_id res chain seq x y z
N MET A 1 13.79 -70.87 -38.76
CA MET A 1 15.19 -70.73 -39.24
C MET A 1 15.63 -69.34 -38.80
N ALA A 2 16.39 -69.28 -37.70
CA ALA A 2 17.87 -69.19 -37.69
C ALA A 2 18.26 -67.71 -37.55
N ALA A 3 18.57 -67.27 -36.33
CA ALA A 3 19.94 -67.16 -35.78
C ALA A 3 20.59 -65.84 -36.25
N ASP A 4 20.70 -64.76 -35.45
CA ASP A 4 21.30 -64.56 -34.10
C ASP A 4 22.81 -64.18 -34.18
N LEU A 5 23.24 -63.24 -33.31
CA LEU A 5 24.59 -62.70 -33.10
C LEU A 5 25.18 -61.87 -34.29
N ALA A 6 25.99 -60.82 -34.15
CA ALA A 6 26.48 -59.97 -33.05
C ALA A 6 27.15 -58.72 -33.70
N SER A 7 27.49 -57.58 -33.08
CA SER A 7 27.36 -57.03 -31.71
C SER A 7 27.46 -55.49 -31.77
N SER A 8 26.82 -54.74 -30.86
CA SER A 8 26.95 -53.27 -30.75
C SER A 8 28.13 -52.84 -29.86
N PRO A 9 28.88 -51.78 -30.20
CA PRO A 9 29.96 -51.26 -29.36
C PRO A 9 29.40 -50.60 -28.09
N THR A 10 29.95 -50.98 -26.95
CA THR A 10 29.76 -50.29 -25.67
C THR A 10 30.48 -48.95 -25.67
N THR A 11 29.74 -47.83 -25.70
CA THR A 11 30.27 -46.53 -25.29
C THR A 11 29.74 -46.17 -23.91
N ASP A 12 30.69 -46.05 -23.00
CA ASP A 12 30.59 -45.75 -21.58
C ASP A 12 29.78 -44.47 -21.28
N SER A 13 29.21 -44.39 -20.08
CA SER A 13 28.35 -43.28 -19.65
C SER A 13 29.05 -42.38 -18.62
N PRO A 14 29.61 -41.23 -19.04
CA PRO A 14 30.13 -40.25 -18.10
C PRO A 14 29.07 -39.23 -17.67
N SER A 15 29.21 -38.74 -16.43
CA SER A 15 28.78 -37.41 -15.96
C SER A 15 27.37 -37.15 -15.39
N VAL A 16 26.58 -38.17 -15.03
CA VAL A 16 25.41 -37.92 -14.14
C VAL A 16 25.87 -37.40 -12.76
N GLN A 17 26.97 -37.94 -12.22
CA GLN A 17 27.50 -37.55 -10.90
C GLN A 17 27.98 -36.08 -10.81
N HIS A 18 28.55 -35.52 -11.88
CA HIS A 18 29.06 -34.13 -11.87
C HIS A 18 27.95 -33.08 -11.85
N ARG A 19 26.75 -33.39 -12.35
CA ARG A 19 25.62 -32.45 -12.33
C ARG A 19 24.97 -32.30 -10.95
N LEU A 20 25.01 -33.33 -10.11
CA LEU A 20 24.37 -33.30 -8.79
C LEU A 20 25.18 -32.47 -7.77
N VAL A 21 26.51 -32.54 -7.82
CA VAL A 21 27.41 -31.81 -6.90
C VAL A 21 27.33 -30.29 -7.12
N PHE A 22 27.23 -29.84 -8.38
CA PHE A 22 27.14 -28.41 -8.69
C PHE A 22 25.83 -27.76 -8.24
N VAL A 23 24.70 -28.49 -8.23
CA VAL A 23 23.41 -27.96 -7.75
C VAL A 23 23.39 -27.81 -6.23
N LEU A 24 23.92 -28.79 -5.49
CA LEU A 24 23.96 -28.72 -4.02
C LEU A 24 24.97 -27.67 -3.50
N GLY A 25 26.10 -27.48 -4.19
CA GLY A 25 27.10 -26.46 -3.83
C GLY A 25 26.57 -25.01 -3.94
N LEU A 26 25.74 -24.72 -4.94
CA LEU A 26 25.15 -23.39 -5.13
C LEU A 26 24.01 -23.07 -4.16
N VAL A 27 23.26 -24.08 -3.70
CA VAL A 27 22.21 -23.91 -2.67
C VAL A 27 22.83 -23.69 -1.28
N GLY A 28 23.90 -24.42 -0.94
CA GLY A 28 24.59 -24.26 0.35
C GLY A 28 25.21 -22.89 0.56
N LEU A 29 25.69 -22.23 -0.51
CA LEU A 29 26.33 -20.92 -0.43
C LEU A 29 25.35 -19.73 -0.37
N TRP A 30 24.05 -19.93 -0.58
CA TRP A 30 23.03 -18.88 -0.46
C TRP A 30 22.49 -18.68 0.96
N ILE A 31 22.77 -19.61 1.89
CA ILE A 31 22.14 -19.64 3.22
C ILE A 31 22.91 -18.81 4.27
N VAL A 32 24.17 -18.42 4.01
CA VAL A 32 25.10 -17.90 5.03
C VAL A 32 25.40 -16.38 4.91
N SER A 33 24.56 -15.60 4.22
CA SER A 33 24.77 -14.13 4.12
C SER A 33 23.53 -13.24 4.14
N VAL A 34 22.37 -13.78 4.54
CA VAL A 34 21.29 -12.93 5.07
C VAL A 34 21.55 -12.73 6.56
N ALA A 35 22.52 -11.87 6.89
CA ALA A 35 22.49 -11.22 8.18
C ALA A 35 21.15 -10.47 8.25
N PRO A 36 20.28 -10.71 9.26
CA PRO A 36 19.12 -9.85 9.44
C PRO A 36 19.69 -8.47 9.74
N GLY A 37 19.54 -7.57 8.76
CA GLY A 37 19.87 -6.16 8.89
C GLY A 37 18.89 -5.52 9.85
N ALA A 38 19.03 -5.84 11.14
CA ALA A 38 18.43 -5.15 12.26
C ALA A 38 19.04 -3.75 12.28
N ARG A 39 18.56 -2.90 11.35
CA ARG A 39 18.67 -1.47 11.50
C ARG A 39 17.91 -1.18 12.77
N ALA A 40 18.65 -0.81 13.82
CA ALA A 40 18.06 -0.08 14.92
C ALA A 40 17.34 1.11 14.28
N GLN A 41 16.00 1.08 14.27
CA GLN A 41 15.22 2.29 14.04
C GLN A 41 15.77 3.30 15.04
N SER A 42 16.22 4.45 14.54
CA SER A 42 16.72 5.51 15.41
C SER A 42 15.60 5.82 16.39
N SER A 43 15.79 5.47 17.66
CA SER A 43 14.80 5.76 18.70
C SER A 43 14.50 7.25 18.67
N LEU A 44 13.23 7.60 18.84
CA LEU A 44 12.83 8.98 19.06
C LEU A 44 13.69 9.60 20.17
N PRO A 45 14.14 10.86 20.02
CA PRO A 45 14.74 11.60 21.11
C PRO A 45 13.86 11.55 22.38
N PRO A 46 14.42 11.49 23.60
CA PRO A 46 13.62 11.36 24.83
C PRO A 46 12.65 12.52 25.08
N ASP A 47 12.94 13.68 24.49
CA ASP A 47 12.20 14.94 24.50
C ASP A 47 11.28 15.12 23.28
N ALA A 48 11.22 14.13 22.38
CA ALA A 48 10.37 14.19 21.20
C ALA A 48 8.87 14.13 21.55
N PRO A 49 8.01 14.89 20.85
CA PRO A 49 6.57 14.87 21.08
C PRO A 49 5.98 13.45 20.89
N PRO A 50 5.05 12.99 21.75
CA PRO A 50 4.41 11.68 21.59
C PRO A 50 3.73 11.49 20.22
N ALA A 51 3.24 12.58 19.61
CA ALA A 51 2.66 12.60 18.27
C ALA A 51 3.63 12.19 17.14
N LEU A 52 4.94 12.06 17.40
CA LEU A 52 5.86 11.50 16.41
C LEU A 52 5.84 9.97 16.37
N GLN A 53 5.43 9.28 17.45
CA GLN A 53 5.45 7.82 17.58
C GLN A 53 4.57 7.07 16.57
N GLN A 54 3.61 7.77 15.95
CA GLN A 54 2.69 7.21 14.95
C GLN A 54 3.29 7.08 13.54
N PHE A 55 4.49 7.62 13.28
CA PHE A 55 5.10 7.62 11.93
C PHE A 55 6.28 6.64 11.85
N ASP A 56 6.25 5.68 10.91
CA ASP A 56 7.42 4.86 10.60
C ASP A 56 8.39 5.64 9.69
N THR A 57 9.38 6.30 10.29
CA THR A 57 10.36 7.12 9.56
C THR A 57 11.71 7.19 10.28
N ALA A 58 12.74 7.66 9.56
CA ALA A 58 14.10 7.75 10.07
C ALA A 58 14.34 9.07 10.83
N TYR A 59 13.97 9.13 12.11
CA TYR A 59 14.12 10.34 12.93
C TYR A 59 15.55 10.89 13.05
N SER A 60 16.59 10.09 12.77
CA SER A 60 17.97 10.58 12.68
C SER A 60 18.25 11.49 11.46
N LYS A 61 17.31 11.61 10.52
CA LYS A 61 17.41 12.45 9.32
C LYS A 61 16.50 13.68 9.46
N HIS A 62 16.97 14.68 10.18
CA HIS A 62 16.29 15.96 10.36
C HIS A 62 17.29 17.13 10.20
N ASN A 63 16.77 18.31 9.90
CA ASN A 63 17.49 19.59 9.90
C ASN A 63 16.86 20.62 10.86
N ILE A 64 15.92 20.16 11.71
CA ILE A 64 15.20 20.93 12.72
C ILE A 64 15.20 20.15 14.03
N ASP A 65 15.08 20.84 15.16
CA ASP A 65 14.90 20.22 16.47
C ASP A 65 13.50 19.58 16.57
N LEU A 66 13.46 18.26 16.75
CA LEU A 66 12.21 17.49 16.80
C LEU A 66 11.37 17.80 18.05
N SER A 67 11.96 18.34 19.13
CA SER A 67 11.23 18.76 20.34
C SER A 67 10.27 19.93 20.07
N THR A 68 10.53 20.71 19.01
CA THR A 68 9.73 21.89 18.64
C THR A 68 8.46 21.57 17.87
N LEU A 69 8.28 20.31 17.45
CA LEU A 69 7.11 19.89 16.69
C LEU A 69 5.86 19.80 17.58
N MET A 70 4.70 20.12 17.02
CA MET A 70 3.42 20.13 17.73
C MET A 70 2.41 19.23 17.01
N SER A 71 1.46 18.65 17.76
CA SER A 71 0.34 17.91 17.16
C SER A 71 -0.64 18.87 16.47
N GLY A 72 -1.05 18.54 15.25
CA GLY A 72 -2.11 19.26 14.52
C GLY A 72 -3.54 18.95 14.99
N GLY A 73 -3.70 18.08 15.99
CA GLY A 73 -5.01 17.66 16.51
C GLY A 73 -5.26 16.18 16.22
N PRO A 74 -5.92 15.82 15.09
CA PRO A 74 -6.12 14.42 14.70
C PRO A 74 -4.80 13.64 14.64
N PRO A 75 -4.76 12.37 15.08
CA PRO A 75 -3.62 11.50 14.86
C PRO A 75 -3.49 11.14 13.38
N LYS A 76 -2.37 10.50 13.01
CA LYS A 76 -2.20 9.85 11.72
C LYS A 76 -3.38 8.90 11.48
N ASP A 77 -3.97 9.01 10.30
CA ASP A 77 -5.14 8.25 9.84
C ASP A 77 -6.38 8.42 10.75
N GLY A 78 -6.41 9.47 11.59
CA GLY A 78 -7.51 9.80 12.49
C GLY A 78 -8.72 10.46 11.83
N ILE A 79 -8.62 10.78 10.54
CA ILE A 79 -9.73 11.17 9.66
C ILE A 79 -9.87 10.06 8.60
N PRO A 80 -10.82 9.12 8.76
CA PRO A 80 -10.96 7.99 7.85
C PRO A 80 -11.67 8.41 6.56
N SER A 81 -11.12 8.04 5.41
CA SER A 81 -11.76 8.21 4.10
C SER A 81 -13.01 7.35 3.94
N VAL A 82 -13.88 7.74 3.00
CA VAL A 82 -14.96 6.88 2.51
C VAL A 82 -14.47 6.12 1.28
N ASP A 83 -14.24 4.81 1.42
CA ASP A 83 -13.62 3.99 0.35
C ASP A 83 -14.61 3.19 -0.51
N ASP A 84 -15.83 2.97 -0.01
CA ASP A 84 -16.94 2.33 -0.75
C ASP A 84 -18.21 3.18 -0.59
N PRO A 85 -18.32 4.32 -1.30
CA PRO A 85 -19.42 5.27 -1.13
C PRO A 85 -20.74 4.71 -1.68
N ALA A 86 -21.73 4.61 -0.80
CA ALA A 86 -23.13 4.35 -1.17
C ALA A 86 -23.83 5.64 -1.61
N PHE A 87 -24.60 5.57 -2.70
CA PHE A 87 -25.34 6.71 -3.25
C PHE A 87 -26.85 6.51 -3.13
N VAL A 88 -27.55 7.60 -2.77
CA VAL A 88 -29.02 7.67 -2.72
C VAL A 88 -29.55 8.61 -3.80
N SER A 89 -30.84 8.53 -4.10
CA SER A 89 -31.49 9.47 -5.04
C SER A 89 -31.59 10.88 -4.44
N VAL A 90 -31.64 11.93 -5.27
CA VAL A 90 -31.78 13.33 -4.81
C VAL A 90 -33.01 13.53 -3.90
N ARG A 91 -34.13 12.87 -4.21
CA ARG A 91 -35.38 12.88 -3.39
C ARG A 91 -35.20 12.23 -2.02
N GLU A 92 -34.26 11.30 -1.91
CA GLU A 92 -33.91 10.66 -0.63
C GLU A 92 -32.90 11.49 0.15
N ALA A 93 -31.91 12.08 -0.54
CA ALA A 93 -30.96 13.02 0.02
C ALA A 93 -31.63 14.26 0.60
N SER A 94 -32.67 14.79 -0.06
CA SER A 94 -33.44 15.97 0.40
C SER A 94 -34.22 15.76 1.70
N ARG A 95 -34.08 14.60 2.36
CA ARG A 95 -34.57 14.34 3.73
C ARG A 95 -33.55 14.72 4.81
N TRP A 96 -32.28 14.93 4.45
CA TRP A 96 -31.16 15.20 5.37
C TRP A 96 -30.10 16.17 4.83
N VAL A 97 -30.05 16.42 3.52
CA VAL A 97 -29.34 17.55 2.89
C VAL A 97 -30.31 18.72 2.76
N ALA A 98 -29.97 19.88 3.32
CA ALA A 98 -30.83 21.06 3.20
C ALA A 98 -30.78 21.68 1.78
N PRO A 99 -31.84 22.38 1.31
CA PRO A 99 -31.88 22.92 -0.07
C PRO A 99 -30.76 23.90 -0.44
N GLU A 100 -30.19 24.56 0.56
CA GLU A 100 -29.13 25.57 0.43
C GLU A 100 -27.75 25.04 0.87
N GLU A 101 -27.66 23.73 1.18
CA GLU A 101 -26.44 23.13 1.69
C GLU A 101 -25.43 22.86 0.57
N PRO A 102 -24.15 23.25 0.74
CA PRO A 102 -23.14 23.06 -0.28
C PRO A 102 -22.79 21.58 -0.50
N VAL A 103 -22.65 21.22 -1.77
CA VAL A 103 -22.18 19.91 -2.24
C VAL A 103 -21.08 20.10 -3.27
N ILE A 104 -20.12 19.18 -3.34
CA ILE A 104 -19.27 19.06 -4.54
C ILE A 104 -20.08 18.29 -5.59
N LEU A 105 -20.28 18.89 -6.75
CA LEU A 105 -20.83 18.21 -7.93
C LEU A 105 -19.69 17.76 -8.82
N LEU A 106 -19.66 16.48 -9.18
CA LEU A 106 -18.73 15.93 -10.19
C LEU A 106 -19.53 15.16 -11.24
N GLU A 107 -19.41 15.59 -12.49
CA GLU A 107 -19.90 14.85 -13.65
C GLU A 107 -18.74 14.33 -14.47
N HIS A 108 -18.75 13.03 -14.79
CA HIS A 108 -17.78 12.41 -15.69
C HIS A 108 -18.46 11.38 -16.58
N LYS A 109 -18.24 11.49 -17.90
CA LYS A 109 -18.83 10.59 -18.92
C LYS A 109 -20.36 10.41 -18.76
N GLY A 110 -21.09 11.50 -18.48
CA GLY A 110 -22.55 11.49 -18.29
C GLY A 110 -23.03 10.86 -16.98
N THR A 111 -22.13 10.51 -16.05
CA THR A 111 -22.48 10.12 -14.68
C THR A 111 -22.20 11.29 -13.74
N ALA A 112 -23.26 11.89 -13.21
CA ALA A 112 -23.17 12.97 -12.22
C ALA A 112 -23.36 12.44 -10.79
N ARG A 113 -22.56 12.95 -9.84
CA ARG A 113 -22.63 12.62 -8.41
C ARG A 113 -22.44 13.89 -7.57
N ALA A 114 -23.16 13.97 -6.47
CA ALA A 114 -23.07 15.05 -5.50
C ALA A 114 -22.54 14.50 -4.16
N TYR A 115 -21.56 15.18 -3.58
CA TYR A 115 -20.91 14.83 -2.31
C TYR A 115 -21.16 15.96 -1.32
N PRO A 116 -22.09 15.82 -0.35
CA PRO A 116 -22.40 16.87 0.61
C PRO A 116 -21.19 17.26 1.46
N LEU A 117 -20.99 18.57 1.66
CA LEU A 117 -19.88 19.03 2.49
C LEU A 117 -20.05 18.62 3.95
N GLN A 118 -21.28 18.38 4.45
CA GLN A 118 -21.47 17.83 5.81
C GLN A 118 -20.79 16.45 6.00
N ILE A 119 -20.73 15.61 4.94
CA ILE A 119 -20.05 14.31 4.99
C ILE A 119 -18.55 14.51 4.85
N LEU A 120 -18.13 15.30 3.84
CA LEU A 120 -16.71 15.56 3.59
C LEU A 120 -16.02 16.30 4.74
N THR A 121 -16.72 17.11 5.53
CA THR A 121 -16.18 17.77 6.73
C THR A 121 -15.71 16.77 7.80
N HIS A 122 -16.22 15.54 7.80
CA HIS A 122 -15.84 14.48 8.75
C HIS A 122 -14.86 13.45 8.18
N HIS A 123 -14.82 13.28 6.85
CA HIS A 123 -14.04 12.23 6.19
C HIS A 123 -12.90 12.76 5.31
N GLU A 124 -12.95 14.04 4.94
CA GLU A 124 -12.08 14.82 4.04
C GLU A 124 -11.81 14.25 2.64
N ILE A 125 -11.99 12.95 2.43
CA ILE A 125 -11.70 12.21 1.20
C ILE A 125 -12.81 11.17 0.97
N VAL A 126 -13.40 11.19 -0.22
CA VAL A 126 -14.18 10.07 -0.76
C VAL A 126 -13.42 9.47 -1.94
N ASN A 127 -13.00 8.21 -1.81
CA ASN A 127 -12.40 7.44 -2.89
C ASN A 127 -13.53 6.75 -3.67
N ASP A 128 -13.62 7.01 -4.97
CA ASP A 128 -14.80 6.62 -5.76
C ASP A 128 -14.42 6.19 -7.19
N ARG A 129 -15.38 5.58 -7.88
CA ARG A 129 -15.26 5.15 -9.28
C ARG A 129 -16.44 5.61 -10.13
N ILE A 130 -16.23 6.66 -10.92
CA ILE A 130 -17.23 7.22 -11.83
C ILE A 130 -16.99 6.71 -13.25
N ALA A 131 -17.98 6.03 -13.84
CA ALA A 131 -17.89 5.43 -15.18
C ALA A 131 -16.57 4.63 -15.38
N GLY A 132 -16.23 3.79 -14.40
CA GLY A 132 -15.01 2.98 -14.35
C GLY A 132 -13.72 3.73 -13.95
N THR A 133 -13.72 5.06 -13.98
CA THR A 133 -12.55 5.91 -13.70
C THR A 133 -12.41 6.14 -12.19
N PRO A 134 -11.26 5.80 -11.56
CA PRO A 134 -11.05 6.11 -10.15
C PRO A 134 -10.88 7.63 -9.96
N VAL A 135 -11.49 8.17 -8.91
CA VAL A 135 -11.40 9.58 -8.51
C VAL A 135 -11.27 9.67 -6.98
N ALA A 136 -10.59 10.71 -6.50
CA ALA A 136 -10.63 11.10 -5.10
C ALA A 136 -11.30 12.47 -5.03
N VAL A 137 -12.40 12.57 -4.27
CA VAL A 137 -13.10 13.84 -4.01
C VAL A 137 -12.65 14.32 -2.63
N THR A 138 -11.96 15.46 -2.59
CA THR A 138 -11.29 15.94 -1.37
C THR A 138 -11.80 17.31 -0.94
N PHE A 139 -12.05 17.48 0.36
CA PHE A 139 -12.37 18.77 0.97
C PHE A 139 -11.96 18.77 2.44
N CYS A 140 -11.01 19.62 2.80
CA CYS A 140 -10.66 19.89 4.20
C CYS A 140 -11.30 21.22 4.62
N PRO A 141 -12.04 21.29 5.75
CA PRO A 141 -12.69 22.51 6.22
C PRO A 141 -11.72 23.56 6.81
N LEU A 142 -10.41 23.27 6.83
CA LEU A 142 -9.35 24.12 7.41
C LEU A 142 -8.35 24.68 6.37
N CYS A 143 -8.60 24.46 5.06
CA CYS A 143 -7.74 24.90 3.96
C CYS A 143 -8.15 26.24 3.33
#